data_AF-A0A182HHS6-F1
#
_entry.id   AF-A0A182HHS6-F1
#
_cell.length_a   1.000
_cell.length_b   1.000
_cell.length_c   1.000
_cell.angle_alpha   90.00
_cell.angle_beta   90.00
_cell.angle_gamma   90.00
#
_symmetry.space_group_name_H-M   'P 1'
#
loop_
_entity.id
_entity.type
_entity.pdbx_description
1 polymer ?
#
loop_
_entity_poly.entity_id
_entity_poly.type
_entity_poly.pdbx_seq_one_letter_code
_entity_poly.pdbx_strand_id
1 'polypeptide(L)'
;MASRIPSPADETPKLTEYNLSARQAGMGKLPKFSGTPEDWPLFYGLFRYSTKACGFTDCENMLRLHEHLTGEAKQSVRELLIFPATLEEAIKALKQRFGRPELLVGSLLERLRQLPAPKEDQPRTVMNFGFAVSDTCRAIKSLGRREYLNDYQLKQDLVRKLPPTNQLQWFRFVGARTLFHATLDHLSEFLRLIALDISELEPYRPKPSKRNGGGKKKSNRNGNGD
;
A
#
# COMPACT_ATOMS: atom_id res chain seq x y z
N MET A 1 31.68 -35.61 45.03
CA MET A 1 30.67 -34.55 44.79
C MET A 1 30.88 -34.01 43.40
N ALA A 2 30.02 -34.39 42.44
CA ALA A 2 30.16 -33.94 41.06
C ALA A 2 29.46 -32.58 40.90
N SER A 3 30.25 -31.53 40.69
CA SER A 3 29.77 -30.19 40.39
C SER A 3 29.07 -30.20 39.04
N ARG A 4 27.76 -29.94 39.04
CA ARG A 4 26.93 -29.82 37.84
C ARG A 4 27.36 -28.56 37.09
N ILE A 5 27.95 -28.73 35.90
CA ILE A 5 28.18 -27.62 34.96
C ILE A 5 26.80 -27.13 34.49
N PRO A 6 26.48 -25.83 34.55
CA PRO A 6 25.23 -25.32 33.98
C PRO A 6 25.24 -25.47 32.46
N SER A 7 24.16 -26.03 31.90
CA SER A 7 23.94 -26.12 30.45
C SER A 7 23.67 -24.72 29.88
N PRO A 8 24.32 -24.30 28.77
CA PRO A 8 24.15 -22.97 28.17
C PRO A 8 22.88 -22.82 27.31
N ALA A 9 21.88 -23.70 27.46
CA ALA A 9 20.64 -23.66 26.71
C ALA A 9 19.46 -23.47 27.68
N ASP A 10 19.06 -22.22 27.89
CA ASP A 10 17.70 -21.74 28.28
C ASP A 10 17.69 -20.39 29.03
N GLU A 11 18.65 -19.49 28.80
CA GLU A 11 18.44 -18.09 29.20
C GLU A 11 17.54 -17.40 28.16
N THR A 12 16.23 -17.53 28.34
CA THR A 12 15.27 -16.68 27.63
C THR A 12 15.64 -15.21 27.88
N PRO A 13 15.79 -14.38 26.83
CA PRO A 13 16.15 -12.98 27.01
C PRO A 13 15.18 -12.29 27.97
N LYS A 14 15.70 -11.61 29.00
CA LYS A 14 14.86 -10.85 29.92
C LYS A 14 14.19 -9.70 29.15
N LEU A 15 12.86 -9.74 29.06
CA LEU A 15 12.06 -8.69 28.43
C LEU A 15 12.09 -7.41 29.28
N THR A 16 12.15 -6.27 28.62
CA THR A 16 11.99 -4.96 29.28
C THR A 16 10.53 -4.68 29.60
N GLU A 17 10.27 -3.76 30.53
CA GLU A 17 8.91 -3.27 30.84
C GLU A 17 8.21 -2.71 29.58
N TYR A 18 8.96 -2.05 28.71
CA TYR A 18 8.47 -1.58 27.42
C TYR A 18 8.03 -2.74 26.52
N ASN A 19 8.81 -3.81 26.43
CA ASN A 19 8.45 -4.97 25.61
C ASN A 19 7.15 -5.63 26.10
N LEU A 20 6.99 -5.77 27.42
CA LEU A 20 5.78 -6.33 28.01
C LEU A 20 4.55 -5.45 27.73
N SER A 21 4.69 -4.13 27.87
CA SER A 21 3.64 -3.17 27.56
C SER A 21 3.24 -3.20 26.07
N ALA A 22 4.22 -3.26 25.17
CA ALA A 22 3.98 -3.36 23.73
C ALA A 22 3.23 -4.66 23.34
N ARG A 23 3.58 -5.78 23.98
CA ARG A 23 2.86 -7.05 23.82
C ARG A 23 1.41 -6.94 24.26
N GLN A 24 1.15 -6.36 25.45
CA GLN A 24 -0.21 -6.15 25.98
C GLN A 24 -1.05 -5.22 25.11
N ALA A 25 -0.43 -4.18 24.54
CA ALA A 25 -1.07 -3.25 23.61
C ALA A 25 -1.38 -3.87 22.23
N GLY A 26 -1.01 -5.13 21.98
CA GLY A 26 -1.28 -5.82 20.72
C GLY A 26 -0.39 -5.39 19.55
N MET A 27 0.73 -4.71 19.82
CA MET A 27 1.67 -4.25 18.79
C MET A 27 2.37 -5.41 18.03
N GLY A 28 2.21 -6.65 18.50
CA GLY A 28 2.80 -7.84 17.88
C GLY A 28 2.04 -8.38 16.66
N LYS A 29 0.82 -7.91 16.41
CA LYS A 29 -0.03 -8.40 15.31
C LYS A 29 0.55 -8.01 13.95
N LEU A 30 0.53 -8.96 13.02
CA LEU A 30 0.96 -8.74 11.64
C LEU A 30 -0.24 -8.78 10.70
N PRO A 31 -0.21 -8.08 9.55
CA PRO A 31 -1.15 -8.33 8.47
C PRO A 31 -0.87 -9.69 7.84
N LYS A 32 -1.87 -10.29 7.18
CA LYS A 32 -1.61 -11.45 6.32
C LYS A 32 -0.79 -11.02 5.11
N PHE A 33 0.12 -11.88 4.66
CA PHE A 33 0.95 -11.64 3.49
C PHE A 33 0.92 -12.86 2.56
N SER A 34 0.40 -12.68 1.35
CA SER A 34 0.25 -13.74 0.35
C SER A 34 1.37 -13.81 -0.69
N GLY A 35 2.22 -12.78 -0.75
CA GLY A 35 3.24 -12.60 -1.79
C GLY A 35 3.04 -11.35 -2.64
N THR A 36 1.95 -10.59 -2.43
CA THR A 36 1.68 -9.32 -3.13
C THR A 36 2.79 -8.28 -2.87
N PRO A 37 3.55 -7.83 -3.89
CA PRO A 37 4.64 -6.88 -3.68
C PRO A 37 4.22 -5.56 -3.00
N GLU A 38 3.00 -5.10 -3.22
CA GLU A 38 2.41 -3.90 -2.61
C GLU A 38 2.22 -4.01 -1.10
N ASP A 39 1.97 -5.22 -0.61
CA ASP A 39 1.75 -5.46 0.81
C ASP A 39 3.06 -5.66 1.57
N TRP A 40 4.16 -5.94 0.85
CA TRP A 40 5.47 -6.22 1.45
C TRP A 40 6.01 -5.08 2.32
N PRO A 41 6.03 -3.79 1.90
CA PRO A 41 6.55 -2.71 2.72
C PRO A 41 5.86 -2.61 4.09
N LEU A 42 4.53 -2.78 4.11
CA LEU A 42 3.75 -2.76 5.34
C LEU A 42 4.05 -3.99 6.20
N PHE A 43 3.98 -5.19 5.62
CA PHE A 43 4.23 -6.44 6.33
C PHE A 43 5.63 -6.47 6.95
N TYR A 44 6.67 -6.21 6.15
CA TYR A 44 8.06 -6.25 6.59
C TYR A 44 8.39 -5.12 7.59
N GLY A 45 7.83 -3.92 7.36
CA GLY A 45 7.96 -2.80 8.29
C GLY A 45 7.38 -3.13 9.67
N LEU A 46 6.15 -3.65 9.70
CA LEU A 46 5.50 -4.08 10.94
C LEU A 46 6.23 -5.26 11.59
N PHE A 47 6.68 -6.25 10.81
CA PHE A 47 7.49 -7.36 11.32
C PHE A 47 8.72 -6.84 12.07
N ARG A 48 9.56 -6.03 11.43
CA ARG A 48 10.78 -5.48 12.08
C ARG A 48 10.46 -4.62 13.29
N TYR A 49 9.49 -3.72 13.15
CA TYR A 49 9.11 -2.81 14.23
C TYR A 49 8.66 -3.59 15.46
N SER A 50 7.70 -4.50 15.28
CA SER A 50 7.12 -5.29 16.37
C SER A 50 8.09 -6.32 16.94
N THR A 51 9.00 -6.90 16.15
CA THR A 51 10.09 -7.74 16.65
C THR A 51 10.95 -6.99 17.66
N LYS A 52 11.34 -5.75 17.34
CA LYS A 52 12.09 -4.89 18.27
C LYS A 52 11.23 -4.42 19.45
N ALA A 53 10.02 -3.95 19.17
CA ALA A 53 9.17 -3.34 20.18
C ALA A 53 8.67 -4.36 21.21
N CYS A 54 8.34 -5.58 20.79
CA CYS A 54 7.87 -6.65 21.67
C CYS A 54 9.01 -7.56 22.17
N GLY A 55 10.24 -7.39 21.69
CA GLY A 55 11.36 -8.28 22.02
C GLY A 55 11.08 -9.72 21.63
N PHE A 56 10.62 -9.95 20.39
CA PHE A 56 10.33 -11.31 19.93
C PHE A 56 11.62 -12.06 19.59
N THR A 57 11.73 -13.26 20.14
CA THR A 57 12.78 -14.24 19.82
C THR A 57 12.60 -14.82 18.41
N ASP A 58 13.62 -15.51 17.90
CA ASP A 58 13.55 -16.14 16.58
C ASP A 58 12.45 -17.21 16.50
N CYS A 59 12.26 -17.98 17.58
CA CYS A 59 11.15 -18.94 17.71
C CYS A 59 9.79 -18.25 17.59
N GLU A 60 9.59 -17.14 18.31
CA GLU A 60 8.34 -16.38 18.25
C GLU A 60 8.13 -15.75 16.87
N ASN A 61 9.17 -15.20 16.26
CA ASN A 61 9.11 -14.63 14.91
C ASN A 61 8.76 -15.69 13.87
N MET A 62 9.28 -16.91 14.01
CA MET A 62 8.95 -18.03 13.13
C MET A 62 7.50 -18.46 13.23
N LEU A 63 6.95 -18.55 14.45
CA LEU A 63 5.53 -18.80 14.65
C LEU A 63 4.68 -17.70 14.00
N ARG A 64 5.06 -16.45 14.21
CA ARG A 64 4.38 -15.28 13.62
C ARG A 64 4.40 -15.34 12.09
N LEU A 65 5.53 -15.70 11.47
CA LEU A 65 5.61 -15.93 10.02
C LEU A 65 4.70 -17.08 9.58
N HIS A 66 4.71 -18.21 10.28
CA HIS A 66 3.82 -19.35 9.98
C HIS A 66 2.34 -18.97 9.96
N GLU A 67 1.92 -18.17 10.93
CA GLU A 67 0.53 -17.73 11.08
C GLU A 67 0.12 -16.71 10.02
N HIS A 68 1.02 -15.79 9.65
CA HIS A 68 0.66 -14.61 8.85
C HIS A 68 1.04 -14.71 7.37
N LEU A 69 1.99 -15.57 7.02
CA LEU A 69 2.23 -15.91 5.63
C LEU A 69 1.09 -16.79 5.10
N THR A 70 0.68 -16.53 3.87
CA THR A 70 -0.37 -17.25 3.15
C THR A 70 0.04 -17.45 1.70
N GLY A 71 -0.70 -18.26 0.94
CA GLY A 71 -0.50 -18.40 -0.50
C GLY A 71 0.93 -18.71 -0.93
N GLU A 72 1.38 -18.03 -1.99
CA GLU A 72 2.70 -18.22 -2.59
C GLU A 72 3.83 -17.83 -1.61
N ALA A 73 3.65 -16.77 -0.82
CA ALA A 73 4.64 -16.37 0.17
C ALA A 73 4.94 -17.50 1.16
N LYS A 74 3.91 -18.13 1.73
CA LYS A 74 4.10 -19.26 2.66
C LYS A 74 4.74 -20.45 1.97
N GLN A 75 4.30 -20.78 0.77
CA GLN A 75 4.82 -21.91 0.02
C GLN A 75 6.31 -21.73 -0.33
N SER A 76 6.73 -20.50 -0.65
CA SER A 76 8.09 -20.20 -1.09
C SER A 76 9.18 -20.36 -0.01
N VAL A 77 8.79 -20.32 1.27
CA VAL A 77 9.71 -20.45 2.41
C VAL A 77 9.36 -21.60 3.34
N ARG A 78 8.44 -22.49 2.93
CA ARG A 78 7.90 -23.57 3.77
C ARG A 78 8.99 -24.40 4.46
N GLU A 79 10.05 -24.75 3.74
CA GLU A 79 11.18 -25.54 4.25
C GLU A 79 12.05 -24.76 5.23
N LEU A 80 12.12 -23.43 5.07
CA LEU A 80 12.84 -22.51 5.95
C LEU A 80 12.04 -22.17 7.21
N LEU A 81 10.75 -22.52 7.26
CA LEU A 81 9.90 -22.30 8.44
C LEU A 81 9.91 -23.49 9.43
N ILE A 82 10.86 -24.42 9.30
CA ILE A 82 10.95 -25.61 10.15
C ILE A 82 11.74 -25.31 11.43
N PHE A 83 12.86 -24.59 11.32
CA PHE A 83 13.78 -24.37 12.44
C PHE A 83 13.94 -22.88 12.76
N PRO A 84 13.97 -22.48 14.04
CA PRO A 84 14.22 -21.08 14.42
C PRO A 84 15.50 -20.49 13.84
N ALA A 85 16.54 -21.30 13.72
CA ALA A 85 17.83 -20.91 13.17
C ALA A 85 17.79 -20.45 11.70
N THR A 86 16.73 -20.77 10.95
CA THR A 86 16.58 -20.41 9.53
C THR A 86 15.71 -19.18 9.30
N LEU A 87 15.41 -18.41 10.36
CA LEU A 87 14.56 -17.21 10.27
C LEU A 87 15.13 -16.16 9.32
N GLU A 88 16.42 -15.87 9.40
CA GLU A 88 17.08 -14.87 8.57
C GLU A 88 17.04 -15.27 7.09
N GLU A 89 17.25 -16.56 6.78
CA GLU A 89 17.12 -17.12 5.45
C GLU A 89 15.68 -17.00 4.92
N ALA A 90 14.67 -17.27 5.77
CA ALA A 90 13.27 -17.13 5.40
C ALA A 90 12.92 -15.68 5.04
N ILE A 91 13.32 -14.72 5.87
CA ILE A 91 13.11 -13.28 5.63
C ILE A 91 13.85 -12.84 4.36
N LYS A 92 15.10 -13.28 4.18
CA LYS A 92 15.88 -12.99 2.97
C LYS A 92 15.21 -13.52 1.71
N ALA A 93 14.71 -14.75 1.74
CA ALA A 93 14.00 -15.36 0.61
C ALA A 93 12.71 -14.60 0.27
N LEU A 94 11.90 -14.23 1.27
CA LEU A 94 10.70 -13.42 1.06
C LEU A 94 11.04 -12.06 0.44
N LYS A 95 12.08 -11.38 0.95
CA LYS A 95 12.52 -10.09 0.43
C LYS A 95 13.01 -10.19 -1.02
N GLN A 96 13.76 -11.24 -1.36
CA GLN A 96 14.26 -11.47 -2.72
C GLN A 96 13.14 -11.79 -3.71
N ARG A 97 12.10 -12.50 -3.28
CA ARG A 97 10.99 -12.91 -4.16
C ARG A 97 9.93 -11.84 -4.31
N PHE A 98 9.54 -11.18 -3.22
CA PHE A 98 8.37 -10.30 -3.20
C PHE A 98 8.69 -8.85 -2.81
N GLY A 99 9.81 -8.65 -2.10
CA GLY A 99 10.19 -7.36 -1.54
C GLY A 99 11.12 -6.50 -2.39
N ARG A 100 11.30 -6.84 -3.66
CA ARG A 100 12.15 -6.10 -4.60
C ARG A 100 11.45 -4.80 -5.02
N PRO A 101 12.08 -3.62 -4.87
CA PRO A 101 11.49 -2.35 -5.28
C PRO A 101 11.01 -2.34 -6.73
N GLU A 102 11.69 -3.08 -7.61
CA GLU A 102 11.38 -3.18 -9.04
C GLU A 102 10.02 -3.85 -9.29
N LEU A 103 9.61 -4.80 -8.45
CA LEU A 103 8.29 -5.44 -8.53
C LEU A 103 7.18 -4.46 -8.17
N LEU A 104 7.38 -3.71 -7.09
CA LEU A 104 6.44 -2.69 -6.65
C LEU A 104 6.31 -1.57 -7.69
N VAL A 105 7.43 -1.08 -8.22
CA VAL A 105 7.42 -0.09 -9.31
C VAL A 105 6.71 -0.65 -10.55
N GLY A 106 6.99 -1.91 -10.93
CA GLY A 106 6.30 -2.57 -12.03
C GLY A 106 4.78 -2.56 -11.87
N SER A 107 4.27 -2.95 -10.70
CA SER A 107 2.83 -2.91 -10.44
C SER A 107 2.25 -1.49 -10.42
N LEU A 108 2.97 -0.53 -9.83
CA LEU A 108 2.58 0.88 -9.83
C LEU A 108 2.45 1.44 -11.25
N LEU A 109 3.42 1.16 -12.12
CA LEU A 109 3.39 1.57 -13.53
C LEU A 109 2.26 0.89 -14.29
N GLU A 110 2.00 -0.39 -14.03
CA GLU A 110 0.90 -1.09 -14.67
C GLU A 110 -0.45 -0.51 -14.27
N ARG A 111 -0.62 -0.13 -13.00
CA ARG A 111 -1.81 0.59 -12.56
C ARG A 111 -2.01 1.90 -13.31
N LEU A 112 -0.94 2.66 -13.59
CA LEU A 112 -1.03 3.87 -14.42
C LEU A 112 -1.47 3.53 -15.86
N ARG A 113 -0.93 2.45 -16.44
CA ARG A 113 -1.36 1.97 -17.77
C ARG A 113 -2.83 1.60 -17.81
N GLN A 114 -3.38 1.09 -16.71
CA GLN A 114 -4.80 0.70 -16.63
C GLN A 114 -5.73 1.84 -16.17
N LEU A 115 -5.22 3.04 -15.87
CA LEU A 115 -6.09 4.16 -15.50
C LEU A 115 -7.09 4.47 -16.62
N PRO A 116 -8.39 4.63 -16.31
CA PRO A 116 -9.38 4.99 -17.32
C PRO A 116 -9.10 6.39 -17.86
N ALA A 117 -9.43 6.61 -19.14
CA ALA A 117 -9.36 7.94 -19.73
C ALA A 117 -10.35 8.87 -19.02
N PRO A 118 -9.89 10.01 -18.45
CA PRO A 118 -10.78 10.97 -17.82
C PRO A 118 -11.68 11.64 -18.87
N LYS A 119 -12.89 12.03 -18.45
CA LYS A 119 -13.91 12.61 -19.31
C LYS A 119 -14.02 14.11 -19.08
N GLU A 120 -14.11 14.85 -20.18
CA GLU A 120 -14.14 16.32 -20.17
C GLU A 120 -15.38 16.89 -19.48
N ASP A 121 -16.53 16.21 -19.62
CA ASP A 121 -17.80 16.55 -18.98
C ASP A 121 -17.84 16.20 -17.48
N GLN A 122 -16.80 15.54 -16.95
CA GLN A 122 -16.74 15.07 -15.56
C GLN A 122 -15.43 15.49 -14.90
N PRO A 123 -15.32 16.74 -14.39
CA PRO A 123 -14.09 17.29 -13.81
C PRO A 123 -13.45 16.39 -12.74
N ARG A 124 -14.26 15.71 -11.93
CA ARG A 124 -13.78 14.74 -10.92
C ARG A 124 -12.93 13.61 -11.51
N THR A 125 -13.21 13.18 -12.73
CA THR A 125 -12.43 12.12 -13.37
C THR A 125 -11.03 12.60 -13.73
N VAL A 126 -10.90 13.84 -14.22
CA VAL A 126 -9.61 14.51 -14.49
C VAL A 126 -8.83 14.71 -13.19
N MET A 127 -9.50 15.18 -12.14
CA MET A 127 -8.91 15.36 -10.81
C MET A 127 -8.35 14.04 -10.25
N ASN A 128 -9.15 12.97 -10.26
CA ASN A 128 -8.73 11.66 -9.77
C ASN A 128 -7.57 11.08 -10.60
N PHE A 129 -7.62 11.25 -11.92
CA PHE A 129 -6.52 10.85 -12.81
C PHE A 129 -5.22 11.59 -12.46
N GLY A 130 -5.30 12.91 -12.24
CA GLY A 130 -4.14 13.72 -11.93
C GLY A 130 -3.51 13.40 -10.58
N PHE A 131 -4.31 13.19 -9.53
CA PHE A 131 -3.80 12.70 -8.25
C PHE A 131 -3.20 11.31 -8.35
N ALA A 132 -3.84 10.38 -9.07
CA ALA A 132 -3.34 9.01 -9.24
C ALA A 132 -1.94 8.98 -9.90
N VAL A 133 -1.72 9.76 -10.97
CA VAL A 133 -0.40 9.88 -11.62
C VAL A 133 0.60 10.53 -10.66
N SER A 134 0.23 11.63 -10.00
CA SER A 134 1.11 12.37 -9.08
C SER A 134 1.56 11.52 -7.88
N ASP A 135 0.64 10.84 -7.23
CA ASP A 135 0.92 10.03 -6.04
C ASP A 135 1.74 8.79 -6.40
N THR A 136 1.50 8.20 -7.57
CA THR A 136 2.31 7.08 -8.07
C THR A 136 3.74 7.52 -8.36
N CYS A 137 3.95 8.66 -9.03
CA CYS A 137 5.29 9.20 -9.25
C CYS A 137 6.00 9.51 -7.93
N ARG A 138 5.29 10.06 -6.93
CA ARG A 138 5.84 10.30 -5.58
C ARG A 138 6.24 8.98 -4.90
N ALA A 139 5.42 7.93 -5.03
CA ALA A 139 5.73 6.60 -4.49
C ALA A 139 7.01 6.03 -5.13
N ILE A 140 7.14 6.09 -6.47
CA ILE A 140 8.33 5.65 -7.19
C ILE A 140 9.59 6.41 -6.72
N LYS A 141 9.49 7.74 -6.50
CA LYS A 141 10.60 8.53 -5.92
C LYS A 141 10.96 8.08 -4.51
N SER A 142 9.96 7.79 -3.67
CA SER A 142 10.18 7.34 -2.28
C SER A 142 10.87 5.99 -2.20
N LEU A 143 10.69 5.14 -3.24
CA LEU A 143 11.39 3.86 -3.39
C LEU A 143 12.84 4.04 -3.90
N GLY A 144 13.26 5.26 -4.22
CA GLY A 144 14.59 5.55 -4.76
C GLY A 144 14.78 5.04 -6.20
N ARG A 145 13.69 4.93 -6.97
CA ARG A 145 13.67 4.34 -8.32
C ARG A 145 13.27 5.37 -9.38
N ARG A 146 13.95 6.52 -9.40
CA ARG A 146 13.60 7.68 -10.24
C ARG A 146 13.78 7.42 -11.74
N GLU A 147 14.64 6.49 -12.10
CA GLU A 147 14.92 6.07 -13.47
C GLU A 147 13.66 5.63 -14.22
N TYR A 148 12.67 5.06 -13.52
CA TYR A 148 11.39 4.66 -14.11
C TYR A 148 10.49 5.84 -14.52
N LEU A 149 10.76 7.05 -14.02
CA LEU A 149 10.02 8.26 -14.42
C LEU A 149 10.45 8.78 -15.79
N ASN A 150 11.49 8.21 -16.38
CA ASN A 150 11.94 8.53 -17.74
C ASN A 150 11.24 7.68 -18.81
N ASP A 151 10.25 6.86 -18.46
CA ASP A 151 9.44 6.09 -19.42
C ASP A 151 8.67 7.02 -20.37
N TYR A 152 9.25 7.22 -21.54
CA TYR A 152 8.70 8.08 -22.58
C TYR A 152 7.36 7.54 -23.10
N GLN A 153 7.26 6.22 -23.28
CA GLN A 153 6.07 5.60 -23.86
C GLN A 153 4.88 5.72 -22.92
N LEU A 154 5.06 5.37 -21.64
CA LEU A 154 4.01 5.51 -20.63
C LEU A 154 3.53 6.95 -20.52
N LYS A 155 4.45 7.92 -20.51
CA LYS A 155 4.08 9.34 -20.52
C LYS A 155 3.20 9.68 -21.73
N GLN A 156 3.59 9.26 -22.94
CA GLN A 156 2.78 9.52 -24.14
C GLN A 156 1.40 8.86 -24.06
N ASP A 157 1.32 7.63 -23.57
CA ASP A 157 0.05 6.91 -23.39
C ASP A 157 -0.87 7.64 -22.40
N LEU A 158 -0.33 8.15 -21.29
CA LEU A 158 -1.09 8.94 -20.33
C LEU A 158 -1.54 10.29 -20.90
N VAL A 159 -0.72 10.98 -21.68
CA VAL A 159 -1.11 12.23 -22.36
C VAL A 159 -2.26 11.97 -23.33
N ARG A 160 -2.20 10.89 -24.12
CA ARG A 160 -3.27 10.53 -25.08
C ARG A 160 -4.62 10.24 -24.40
N LYS A 161 -4.62 9.82 -23.13
CA LYS A 161 -5.84 9.59 -22.36
C LYS A 161 -6.55 10.87 -21.93
N LEU A 162 -5.84 11.99 -21.86
CA LEU A 162 -6.40 13.26 -21.38
C LEU A 162 -7.43 13.82 -22.39
N PRO A 163 -8.41 14.62 -21.94
CA PRO A 163 -9.25 15.40 -22.83
C PRO A 163 -8.42 16.33 -23.73
N PRO A 164 -8.87 16.65 -24.95
CA PRO A 164 -8.13 17.51 -25.89
C PRO A 164 -7.70 18.85 -25.28
N THR A 165 -8.56 19.45 -24.46
CA THR A 165 -8.24 20.71 -23.75
C THR A 165 -7.04 20.56 -22.82
N ASN A 166 -6.97 19.47 -22.04
CA ASN A 166 -5.84 19.19 -21.15
C ASN A 166 -4.58 18.78 -21.92
N GLN A 167 -4.71 18.10 -23.07
CA GLN A 167 -3.57 17.81 -23.95
C GLN A 167 -2.92 19.10 -24.48
N LEU A 168 -3.74 20.06 -24.94
CA LEU A 168 -3.23 21.36 -25.40
C LEU A 168 -2.54 22.13 -24.25
N GLN A 169 -3.14 22.13 -23.06
CA GLN A 169 -2.55 22.73 -21.87
C GLN A 169 -1.21 22.08 -21.49
N TRP A 170 -1.09 20.77 -21.64
CA TRP A 170 0.17 20.05 -21.42
C TRP A 170 1.27 20.54 -22.36
N PHE A 171 0.99 20.64 -23.67
CA PHE A 171 1.99 21.13 -24.63
C PHE A 171 2.37 22.60 -24.38
N ARG A 172 1.41 23.43 -23.96
CA ARG A 172 1.70 24.82 -23.52
C ARG A 172 2.59 24.83 -22.28
N PHE A 173 2.33 23.98 -21.30
CA PHE A 173 3.16 23.84 -20.10
C PHE A 173 4.60 23.43 -20.44
N VAL A 174 4.78 22.46 -21.33
CA VAL A 174 6.09 22.02 -21.83
C VAL A 174 6.82 23.15 -22.55
N GLY A 175 6.14 23.85 -23.46
CA GLY A 175 6.71 24.95 -24.23
C GLY A 175 7.11 26.15 -23.36
N ALA A 176 6.25 26.54 -22.42
CA ALA A 176 6.49 27.67 -21.51
C ALA A 176 7.70 27.44 -20.58
N ARG A 177 7.99 26.19 -20.23
CA ARG A 177 9.12 25.80 -19.38
C ARG A 177 10.34 25.32 -20.18
N THR A 178 10.32 25.46 -21.52
CA THR A 178 11.39 25.06 -22.43
C THR A 178 11.92 23.63 -22.17
N LEU A 179 11.01 22.71 -21.85
CA LEU A 179 11.37 21.32 -21.51
C LEU A 179 11.67 20.52 -22.77
N PHE A 180 12.95 20.44 -23.15
CA PHE A 180 13.41 19.65 -24.30
C PHE A 180 13.07 18.15 -24.19
N HIS A 181 13.12 17.61 -22.95
CA HIS A 181 12.78 16.23 -22.65
C HIS A 181 11.79 16.14 -21.48
N ALA A 182 10.51 16.34 -21.79
CA ALA A 182 9.45 16.15 -20.80
C ALA A 182 9.33 14.67 -20.38
N THR A 183 9.46 14.44 -19.07
CA THR A 183 9.39 13.12 -18.42
C THR A 183 8.02 12.86 -17.80
N LEU A 184 7.79 11.65 -17.30
CA LEU A 184 6.59 11.33 -16.53
C LEU A 184 6.49 12.18 -15.26
N ASP A 185 7.63 12.61 -14.71
CA ASP A 185 7.67 13.47 -13.54
C ASP A 185 7.07 14.86 -13.81
N HIS A 186 7.45 15.46 -14.94
CA HIS A 186 6.89 16.74 -15.39
C HIS A 186 5.38 16.63 -15.67
N LEU A 187 4.94 15.51 -16.27
CA LEU A 187 3.52 15.24 -16.47
C LEU A 187 2.78 15.15 -15.13
N SER A 188 3.40 14.50 -14.14
CA SER A 188 2.83 14.36 -12.79
C SER A 188 2.69 15.70 -12.06
N GLU A 189 3.62 16.64 -12.27
CA GLU A 189 3.55 18.01 -11.75
C GLU A 189 2.39 18.77 -12.40
N PHE A 190 2.33 18.77 -13.74
CA PHE A 190 1.26 19.41 -14.49
C PHE A 190 -0.13 18.88 -14.10
N LEU A 191 -0.31 17.56 -14.06
CA LEU A 191 -1.59 16.95 -13.72
C LEU A 191 -1.99 17.21 -12.27
N ARG A 192 -1.02 17.34 -11.36
CA ARG A 192 -1.29 17.74 -9.98
C ARG A 192 -1.85 19.17 -9.91
N LEU A 193 -1.31 20.10 -10.70
CA LEU A 193 -1.82 21.48 -10.75
C LEU A 193 -3.30 21.50 -11.18
N ILE A 194 -3.63 20.80 -12.28
CA ILE A 194 -5.02 20.68 -12.73
C ILE A 194 -5.92 20.05 -11.66
N ALA A 195 -5.46 18.98 -11.01
CA ALA A 195 -6.25 18.32 -9.98
C ALA A 195 -6.52 19.24 -8.77
N LEU A 196 -5.55 20.06 -8.37
CA LEU A 196 -5.72 21.07 -7.33
C LEU A 196 -6.71 22.16 -7.76
N ASP A 197 -6.58 22.70 -8.96
CA ASP A 197 -7.50 23.71 -9.49
C ASP A 197 -8.96 23.20 -9.50
N ILE A 198 -9.18 21.97 -9.97
CA ILE A 198 -10.52 21.34 -9.95
C ILE A 198 -11.02 21.12 -8.53
N SER A 199 -10.14 20.73 -7.59
CA SER A 199 -10.50 20.55 -6.18
C SER A 199 -10.95 21.86 -5.51
N GLU A 200 -10.36 22.99 -5.89
CA GLU A 200 -10.76 24.32 -5.41
C GLU A 200 -12.09 24.79 -6.03
N LEU A 201 -12.33 24.46 -7.31
CA LEU A 201 -13.57 24.79 -8.01
C LEU A 201 -14.77 23.94 -7.57
N GLU A 202 -14.54 22.69 -7.16
CA GLU A 202 -15.55 21.80 -6.60
C GLU A 202 -15.27 21.45 -5.12
N PRO A 203 -15.42 22.42 -4.19
CA PRO A 203 -15.19 22.16 -2.78
C PRO A 203 -16.12 21.06 -2.30
N TYR A 204 -15.58 20.18 -1.43
CA TYR A 204 -16.28 19.01 -0.90
C TYR A 204 -17.69 19.38 -0.40
N ARG A 205 -18.73 18.89 -1.09
CA ARG A 205 -20.10 18.89 -0.57
C ARG A 205 -20.39 17.52 0.03
N PRO A 206 -20.49 17.39 1.37
CA PRO A 206 -20.93 16.14 1.98
C PRO A 206 -22.33 15.81 1.46
N LYS A 207 -22.51 14.57 0.98
CA LYS A 207 -23.85 14.09 0.60
C LYS A 207 -24.74 14.11 1.84
N PRO A 208 -25.98 14.64 1.77
CA PRO A 208 -26.89 14.56 2.89
C PRO A 208 -27.14 13.08 3.20
N SER A 209 -26.85 12.69 4.44
CA SER A 209 -27.16 11.38 4.98
C SER A 209 -28.65 11.12 4.77
N LYS A 210 -28.98 10.03 4.06
CA LYS A 210 -30.37 9.54 3.98
C LYS A 210 -30.78 9.09 5.38
N ARG A 211 -31.36 10.00 6.14
CA ARG A 211 -32.03 9.71 7.40
C ARG A 211 -33.25 8.86 7.04
N ASN A 212 -33.12 7.54 7.15
CA ASN A 212 -34.21 6.58 6.99
C ASN A 212 -35.29 6.87 8.04
N GLY A 213 -36.27 7.69 7.68
CA GLY A 213 -37.51 7.86 8.42
C GLY A 213 -38.40 6.64 8.18
N GLY A 214 -38.26 5.63 9.03
CA GLY A 214 -39.18 4.49 9.09
C GLY A 214 -40.56 4.95 9.57
N GLY A 215 -41.44 5.32 8.64
CA GLY A 215 -42.87 5.49 8.90
C GLY A 215 -43.50 4.12 9.14
N LYS A 216 -43.78 3.78 10.40
CA LYS A 216 -44.67 2.66 10.77
C LYS A 216 -46.08 2.94 10.24
N LYS A 217 -46.44 2.34 9.11
CA LYS A 217 -47.83 2.17 8.68
C LYS A 217 -48.45 1.09 9.58
N LYS A 218 -49.27 1.47 10.56
CA LYS A 218 -50.09 0.52 11.33
C LYS A 218 -51.11 -0.10 10.37
N SER A 219 -50.96 -1.39 10.13
CA SER A 219 -51.91 -2.22 9.39
C SER A 219 -53.16 -2.44 10.21
N ASN A 220 -54.30 -2.19 9.57
CA ASN A 220 -55.65 -2.46 10.02
C ASN A 220 -55.84 -3.97 10.29
N ARG A 221 -56.48 -4.35 11.39
CA ARG A 221 -56.89 -5.74 11.64
C ARG A 221 -58.40 -5.78 11.85
N ASN A 222 -59.08 -6.40 10.89
CA ASN A 222 -60.49 -6.77 10.91
C ASN A 222 -60.87 -7.51 12.20
N GLY A 223 -62.04 -7.19 12.73
CA GLY A 223 -62.83 -8.07 13.60
C GLY A 223 -64.26 -8.13 13.08
N ASN A 224 -64.63 -9.26 12.49
CA ASN A 224 -66.00 -9.61 12.09
C ASN A 224 -66.24 -11.05 12.60
N GLY A 225 -67.41 -11.29 13.20
CA GLY A 225 -67.85 -12.55 13.83
C GLY A 225 -68.03 -12.37 15.34
N ASP A 226 -69.21 -12.45 15.94
CA ASP A 226 -70.55 -12.93 15.54
C ASP A 226 -71.64 -11.95 15.97
#